data_AF-A0A3L7IXA6-F1
#
_entry.id   AF-A0A3L7IXA6-F1
#
_cell.length_a   1.000
_cell.length_b   1.000
_cell.length_c   1.000
_cell.angle_alpha   90.00
_cell.angle_beta   90.00
_cell.angle_gamma   90.00
#
_symmetry.space_group_name_H-M   'P 1'
#
loop_
_entity.id
_entity.type
_entity.pdbx_description
1 polymer ?
#
loop_
_entity_poly.entity_id
_entity_poly.type
_entity_poly.pdbx_seq_one_letter_code
_entity_poly.pdbx_strand_id
1 'polypeptide(L)'
;MPKITRVLLTLFAAFALLFVGATAAVADHNAGADLDDGGDCYYGQMLSGSPAVDIRTTSYRLVRHGESLLVVCYFTLPKFVPEPPDCEAGCSADGKGDWTAPTRPVFVVTPGACVAPGALSPGGEWPDGASSPPAADVKIVFYRTHAVMTCFWADDPTDDPGAPGGPPLP
;
A
#
# COMPACT_ATOMS: atom_id res chain seq x y z
N MET A 1 -2.18 42.91 17.17
CA MET A 1 -2.14 42.20 15.87
C MET A 1 -2.06 40.69 16.11
N PRO A 2 -3.17 39.93 16.14
CA PRO A 2 -3.18 38.47 16.34
C PRO A 2 -3.65 37.66 15.10
N LYS A 3 -3.77 38.29 13.93
CA LYS A 3 -4.42 37.70 12.76
C LYS A 3 -3.52 36.77 11.93
N ILE A 4 -2.21 37.03 11.89
CA ILE A 4 -1.27 36.27 11.03
C ILE A 4 -0.97 34.89 11.63
N THR A 5 -0.82 34.79 12.95
CA THR A 5 -0.52 33.54 13.65
C THR A 5 -1.66 32.52 13.55
N ARG A 6 -2.92 32.98 13.57
CA ARG A 6 -4.09 32.10 13.40
C ARG A 6 -4.20 31.57 11.97
N VAL A 7 -3.89 32.38 10.97
CA VAL A 7 -3.91 31.98 9.55
C VAL A 7 -2.84 30.93 9.26
N LEU A 8 -1.63 31.09 9.82
CA LEU A 8 -0.55 30.11 9.70
C LEU A 8 -0.88 28.77 10.37
N LEU A 9 -1.49 28.80 11.57
CA LEU A 9 -1.94 27.59 12.26
C LEU A 9 -3.04 26.85 11.49
N THR A 10 -4.00 27.57 10.90
CA THR A 10 -5.03 26.94 10.06
C THR A 10 -4.49 26.38 8.76
N LEU A 11 -3.48 27.02 8.15
CA LEU A 11 -2.81 26.49 6.96
C LEU A 11 -1.99 25.23 7.29
N PHE A 12 -1.29 25.20 8.42
CA PHE A 12 -0.57 24.01 8.88
C PHE A 12 -1.54 22.85 9.19
N ALA A 13 -2.66 23.13 9.85
CA ALA A 13 -3.68 22.11 10.12
C ALA A 13 -4.32 21.58 8.83
N ALA A 14 -4.60 22.46 7.86
CA ALA A 14 -5.12 22.05 6.55
C ALA A 14 -4.10 21.24 5.74
N PHE A 15 -2.82 21.61 5.80
CA PHE A 15 -1.74 20.85 5.17
C PHE A 15 -1.63 19.47 5.81
N ALA A 16 -1.56 19.37 7.14
CA ALA A 16 -1.54 18.09 7.84
C ALA A 16 -2.76 17.20 7.50
N LEU A 17 -3.96 17.78 7.40
CA LEU A 17 -5.17 17.05 6.99
C LEU A 17 -5.12 16.58 5.53
N LEU A 18 -4.50 17.35 4.63
CA LEU A 18 -4.33 16.97 3.22
C LEU A 18 -3.33 15.81 3.06
N PHE A 19 -2.24 15.78 3.82
CA PHE A 19 -1.29 14.66 3.78
C PHE A 19 -1.87 13.39 4.41
N VAL A 20 -2.60 13.50 5.53
CA VAL A 20 -3.26 12.33 6.17
C VAL A 20 -4.41 11.78 5.31
N GLY A 21 -5.13 12.64 4.59
CA GLY A 21 -6.18 12.21 3.66
C GLY A 21 -5.66 11.63 2.35
N ALA A 22 -4.54 12.17 1.83
CA ALA A 22 -3.95 11.70 0.58
C ALA A 22 -3.37 10.28 0.71
N THR A 23 -2.76 9.91 1.84
CA THR A 23 -2.23 8.56 2.03
C THR A 23 -3.31 7.49 2.01
N ALA A 24 -4.49 7.78 2.56
CA ALA A 24 -5.63 6.86 2.54
C ALA A 24 -6.13 6.57 1.11
N ALA A 25 -6.18 7.59 0.24
CA ALA A 25 -6.60 7.46 -1.16
C ALA A 25 -5.50 6.93 -2.10
N VAL A 26 -4.28 6.73 -1.59
CA VAL A 26 -3.22 6.05 -2.33
C VAL A 26 -3.17 4.57 -1.93
N ALA A 27 -3.49 4.24 -0.68
CA ALA A 27 -3.48 2.87 -0.19
C ALA A 27 -4.61 1.99 -0.79
N ASP A 28 -5.77 2.57 -1.07
CA ASP A 28 -6.94 1.87 -1.61
C ASP A 28 -6.75 1.34 -3.05
N HIS A 29 -5.93 2.00 -3.86
CA HIS A 29 -5.66 1.64 -5.26
C HIS A 29 -4.39 0.82 -5.48
N ASN A 30 -3.55 0.67 -4.45
CA ASN A 30 -2.19 0.16 -4.59
C ASN A 30 -1.88 -0.95 -3.60
N ALA A 31 -0.68 -1.51 -3.70
CA ALA A 31 -0.18 -2.48 -2.74
C ALA A 31 1.31 -2.29 -2.55
N GLY A 32 1.84 -2.68 -1.40
CA GLY A 32 3.26 -2.56 -1.15
C GLY A 32 3.60 -2.82 0.30
N ALA A 33 4.85 -2.50 0.64
CA ALA A 33 5.29 -2.41 2.02
C ALA A 33 5.46 -0.93 2.36
N ASP A 34 4.65 -0.43 3.29
CA ASP A 34 4.90 0.85 3.92
C ASP A 34 5.87 0.61 5.09
N LEU A 35 7.09 1.10 4.94
CA LEU A 35 8.14 0.92 5.94
C LEU A 35 8.21 2.09 6.94
N ASP A 36 7.42 3.14 6.74
CA ASP A 36 7.38 4.27 7.64
C ASP A 36 6.48 3.95 8.85
N ASP A 37 6.91 4.34 10.06
CA ASP A 37 6.13 4.23 11.31
C ASP A 37 5.60 2.82 11.69
N GLY A 38 6.44 1.79 11.57
CA GLY A 38 6.20 0.48 12.21
C GLY A 38 6.10 -0.70 11.25
N GLY A 39 6.20 -0.46 9.94
CA GLY A 39 6.39 -1.49 8.92
C GLY A 39 5.18 -2.39 8.74
N ASP A 40 4.30 -2.03 7.80
CA ASP A 40 3.22 -2.91 7.35
C ASP A 40 3.28 -3.14 5.82
N CYS A 41 2.68 -4.24 5.38
CA CYS A 41 2.27 -4.39 4.00
C CYS A 41 0.77 -4.16 3.93
N TYR A 42 0.34 -3.60 2.80
CA TYR A 42 -1.06 -3.44 2.48
C TYR A 42 -1.38 -3.97 1.08
N TYR A 43 -2.64 -4.36 0.89
CA TYR A 43 -3.23 -4.63 -0.41
C TYR A 43 -4.56 -3.88 -0.48
N GLY A 44 -4.62 -2.88 -1.36
CA GLY A 44 -5.71 -1.93 -1.46
C GLY A 44 -7.04 -2.56 -1.82
N GLN A 45 -8.11 -2.03 -1.23
CA GLN A 45 -9.48 -2.48 -1.40
C GLN A 45 -10.04 -2.35 -2.83
N MET A 46 -9.41 -1.58 -3.70
CA MET A 46 -9.78 -1.46 -5.11
C MET A 46 -9.01 -2.42 -6.01
N LEU A 47 -7.94 -3.06 -5.51
CA LEU A 47 -7.20 -4.04 -6.30
C LEU A 47 -8.01 -5.31 -6.58
N SER A 48 -7.76 -5.93 -7.73
CA SER A 48 -8.49 -7.12 -8.16
C SER A 48 -8.45 -8.23 -7.09
N GLY A 49 -9.59 -8.86 -6.82
CA GLY A 49 -9.71 -9.94 -5.84
C GLY A 49 -9.61 -9.56 -4.36
N SER A 50 -9.30 -8.29 -4.04
CA SER A 50 -9.30 -7.80 -2.65
C SER A 50 -10.70 -7.91 -2.01
N PRO A 51 -10.77 -7.98 -0.67
CA PRO A 51 -11.97 -7.59 0.05
C PRO A 51 -12.36 -6.12 -0.22
N ALA A 52 -13.59 -5.75 0.17
CA ALA A 52 -14.09 -4.38 0.16
C ALA A 52 -13.48 -3.47 1.24
N VAL A 53 -12.35 -3.89 1.83
CA VAL A 53 -11.56 -3.16 2.82
C VAL A 53 -10.08 -3.42 2.54
N ASP A 54 -9.23 -2.47 2.91
CA ASP A 54 -7.78 -2.67 2.82
C ASP A 54 -7.36 -3.80 3.76
N ILE A 55 -6.58 -4.74 3.25
CA ILE A 55 -5.94 -5.74 4.11
C ILE A 55 -4.53 -5.29 4.42
N ARG A 56 -4.17 -5.35 5.70
CA ARG A 56 -2.86 -4.96 6.21
C ARG A 56 -2.22 -6.10 6.99
N THR A 57 -0.90 -6.17 6.99
CA THR A 57 -0.14 -7.16 7.76
C THR A 57 1.24 -6.62 8.12
N THR A 58 1.70 -6.87 9.33
CA THR A 58 3.10 -6.63 9.72
C THR A 58 3.98 -7.85 9.42
N SER A 59 3.40 -8.95 8.94
CA SER A 59 4.13 -10.18 8.59
C SER A 59 4.58 -10.12 7.13
N TYR A 60 5.81 -9.67 6.93
CA TYR A 60 6.43 -9.61 5.61
C TYR A 60 7.91 -10.00 5.63
N ARG A 61 8.49 -10.18 4.44
CA ARG A 61 9.90 -10.43 4.20
C ARG A 61 10.36 -9.59 3.02
N LEU A 62 11.52 -8.97 3.18
CA LEU A 62 12.29 -8.36 2.10
C LEU A 62 13.45 -9.30 1.81
N VAL A 63 13.57 -9.73 0.56
CA VAL A 63 14.61 -10.65 0.11
C VAL A 63 15.40 -9.94 -0.98
N ARG A 64 16.65 -9.61 -0.68
CA ARG A 64 17.58 -9.03 -1.63
C ARG A 64 18.46 -10.11 -2.26
N HIS A 65 18.66 -10.03 -3.57
CA HIS A 65 19.58 -10.91 -4.27
C HIS A 65 20.30 -10.17 -5.39
N GLY A 66 21.59 -9.90 -5.19
CA GLY A 66 22.33 -9.00 -6.09
C GLY A 66 21.71 -7.61 -6.03
N GLU A 67 21.38 -7.07 -7.20
CA GLU A 67 20.70 -5.79 -7.35
C GLU A 67 19.17 -5.94 -7.30
N SER A 68 18.60 -7.12 -7.04
CA SER A 68 17.14 -7.30 -7.06
C SER A 68 16.49 -7.29 -5.67
N LEU A 69 15.24 -6.84 -5.62
CA LEU A 69 14.40 -6.84 -4.42
C LEU A 69 13.11 -7.64 -4.64
N LEU A 70 12.85 -8.59 -3.75
CA LEU A 70 11.58 -9.28 -3.62
C LEU A 70 10.93 -8.93 -2.28
N VAL A 71 9.69 -8.44 -2.33
CA VAL A 71 8.83 -8.21 -1.17
C VAL A 71 7.82 -9.34 -1.11
N VAL A 72 7.69 -9.99 0.03
CA VAL A 72 6.69 -11.04 0.28
C VAL A 72 5.88 -10.69 1.51
N CYS A 73 4.57 -10.52 1.37
CA CYS A 73 3.66 -10.15 2.46
C CYS A 73 2.66 -11.27 2.72
N TYR A 74 2.40 -11.56 3.99
CA TYR A 74 1.53 -12.64 4.45
C TYR A 74 0.34 -12.08 5.21
N PHE A 75 -0.84 -12.11 4.61
CA PHE A 75 -2.07 -11.59 5.20
C PHE A 75 -2.87 -12.71 5.85
N THR A 76 -3.47 -12.45 7.00
CA THR A 76 -4.54 -13.31 7.56
C THR A 76 -5.88 -12.76 7.10
N LEU A 77 -6.73 -13.62 6.54
CA LEU A 77 -8.00 -13.20 5.98
C LEU A 77 -9.18 -13.78 6.76
N PRO A 78 -10.24 -12.98 6.99
CA PRO A 78 -11.50 -13.53 7.48
C PRO A 78 -12.14 -14.39 6.38
N LYS A 79 -13.07 -15.27 6.77
CA LYS A 79 -13.85 -16.05 5.79
C LYS A 79 -14.79 -15.17 4.95
N PHE A 80 -15.23 -14.05 5.51
CA PHE A 80 -16.25 -13.18 4.94
C PHE A 80 -15.98 -11.75 5.39
N VAL A 81 -16.15 -10.79 4.48
CA VAL A 81 -16.13 -9.36 4.74
C VAL A 81 -17.42 -8.79 4.16
N PRO A 82 -18.35 -8.29 5.00
CA PRO A 82 -19.56 -7.66 4.50
C PRO A 82 -19.22 -6.33 3.81
N GLU A 83 -20.05 -5.95 2.85
CA GLU A 83 -20.04 -4.58 2.35
C GLU A 83 -20.34 -3.59 3.50
N PRO A 84 -19.57 -2.48 3.63
CA PRO A 84 -19.83 -1.51 4.69
C PRO A 84 -21.20 -0.84 4.50
N PRO A 85 -22.03 -0.75 5.56
CA PRO A 85 -23.43 -0.30 5.46
C PRO A 85 -23.61 1.16 5.02
N ASP A 86 -22.58 1.98 5.21
CA ASP A 86 -22.59 3.41 4.90
C ASP A 86 -21.93 3.72 3.54
N CYS A 87 -21.70 2.71 2.69
CA CYS A 87 -21.23 2.89 1.32
C CYS A 87 -22.36 3.39 0.41
N GLU A 88 -22.78 4.66 0.55
CA GLU A 88 -23.46 5.32 -0.55
C GLU A 88 -22.46 5.46 -1.71
N ALA A 89 -22.60 4.63 -2.74
CA ALA A 89 -21.91 4.70 -4.05
C ALA A 89 -20.53 5.42 -4.00
N GLY A 90 -19.55 4.87 -3.29
CA GLY A 90 -18.24 5.53 -3.19
C GLY A 90 -17.24 4.98 -2.17
N CYS A 91 -17.67 4.30 -1.11
CA CYS A 91 -16.74 3.89 -0.04
C CYS A 91 -16.12 2.49 -0.25
N SER A 92 -16.74 1.60 -1.02
CA SER A 92 -16.01 0.56 -1.76
C SER A 92 -15.94 1.04 -3.19
N ALA A 93 -14.80 1.58 -3.60
CA ALA A 93 -14.74 2.43 -4.78
C ALA A 93 -14.95 1.69 -6.14
N ASP A 94 -15.35 0.41 -6.10
CA ASP A 94 -15.83 -0.36 -7.25
C ASP A 94 -17.21 -1.06 -7.04
N GLY A 95 -17.89 -0.85 -5.90
CA GLY A 95 -19.13 -1.60 -5.61
C GLY A 95 -18.91 -3.12 -5.55
N LYS A 96 -17.80 -3.55 -4.93
CA LYS A 96 -17.40 -4.96 -4.88
C LYS A 96 -18.38 -5.86 -4.12
N GLY A 97 -19.28 -5.27 -3.34
CA GLY A 97 -20.23 -6.00 -2.52
C GLY A 97 -19.54 -6.83 -1.44
N ASP A 98 -20.30 -7.78 -0.88
CA ASP A 98 -19.78 -8.75 0.06
C ASP A 98 -18.63 -9.56 -0.54
N TRP A 99 -17.53 -9.68 0.19
CA TRP A 99 -16.41 -10.54 -0.19
C TRP A 99 -16.41 -11.83 0.62
N THR A 100 -16.22 -12.95 -0.07
CA THR A 100 -16.07 -14.27 0.57
C THR A 100 -14.73 -14.87 0.18
N ALA A 101 -13.99 -15.36 1.19
CA ALA A 101 -12.72 -16.02 0.96
C ALA A 101 -12.87 -17.22 0.02
N PRO A 102 -11.95 -17.39 -0.94
CA PRO A 102 -12.12 -18.41 -1.95
C PRO A 102 -12.00 -19.81 -1.35
N THR A 103 -12.71 -20.76 -1.95
CA THR A 103 -12.67 -22.17 -1.53
C THR A 103 -11.48 -22.93 -2.11
N ARG A 104 -10.78 -22.34 -3.08
CA ARG A 104 -9.55 -22.84 -3.73
C ARG A 104 -8.59 -21.66 -3.94
N PRO A 105 -7.27 -21.89 -4.06
CA PRO A 105 -6.34 -20.80 -4.33
C PRO A 105 -6.71 -20.02 -5.59
N VAL A 106 -6.78 -18.70 -5.48
CA VAL A 106 -7.02 -17.78 -6.60
C VAL A 106 -5.79 -16.91 -6.80
N PHE A 107 -5.31 -16.86 -8.04
CA PHE A 107 -4.15 -16.07 -8.42
C PHE A 107 -4.62 -14.79 -9.10
N VAL A 108 -4.10 -13.66 -8.64
CA VAL A 108 -4.38 -12.35 -9.23
C VAL A 108 -3.06 -11.65 -9.53
N VAL A 109 -3.00 -11.02 -10.69
CA VAL A 109 -1.91 -10.14 -11.09
C VAL A 109 -2.49 -8.77 -11.34
N THR A 110 -1.96 -7.75 -10.67
CA THR A 110 -2.35 -6.36 -10.89
C THR A 110 -1.13 -5.57 -11.38
N PRO A 111 -1.07 -5.24 -12.68
CA PRO A 111 0.12 -4.62 -13.26
C PRO A 111 0.40 -3.23 -12.68
N GLY A 112 1.67 -2.93 -12.42
CA GLY A 112 2.12 -1.59 -12.02
C GLY A 112 1.48 -1.02 -10.76
N ALA A 113 1.02 -1.86 -9.83
CA ALA A 113 0.37 -1.42 -8.60
C ALA A 113 1.24 -1.61 -7.34
N CYS A 114 2.43 -2.21 -7.46
CA CYS A 114 3.35 -2.34 -6.34
C CYS A 114 4.09 -1.02 -6.10
N VAL A 115 3.95 -0.50 -4.89
CA VAL A 115 4.73 0.61 -4.35
C VAL A 115 6.04 0.07 -3.79
N ALA A 116 7.14 0.69 -4.21
CA ALA A 116 8.46 0.38 -3.66
C ALA A 116 8.50 0.68 -2.15
N PRO A 117 9.23 -0.10 -1.33
CA PRO A 117 9.26 0.15 0.10
C PRO A 117 9.77 1.55 0.45
N GLY A 118 8.96 2.32 1.18
CA GLY A 118 9.25 3.72 1.54
C GLY A 118 8.89 4.77 0.47
N ALA A 119 8.36 4.36 -0.69
CA ALA A 119 7.84 5.30 -1.70
C ALA A 119 6.41 5.72 -1.34
N LEU A 120 6.03 6.94 -1.71
CA LEU A 120 4.71 7.48 -1.40
C LEU A 120 3.62 6.93 -2.33
N SER A 121 3.98 6.48 -3.54
CA SER A 121 3.05 5.95 -4.54
C SER A 121 3.77 5.12 -5.61
N PRO A 122 3.05 4.24 -6.36
CA PRO A 122 3.68 3.42 -7.39
C PRO A 122 4.20 4.28 -8.54
N GLY A 123 5.49 4.18 -8.86
CA GLY A 123 6.13 4.98 -9.92
C GLY A 123 6.07 6.50 -9.71
N GLY A 124 5.77 6.94 -8.48
CA GLY A 124 5.64 8.34 -8.11
C GLY A 124 6.91 8.90 -7.50
N GLU A 125 6.84 9.35 -6.23
CA GLU A 125 7.92 10.06 -5.56
C GLU A 125 8.28 9.40 -4.22
N TRP A 126 9.54 9.52 -3.84
CA TRP A 126 10.02 9.34 -2.48
C TRP A 126 9.55 10.49 -1.58
N PRO A 127 9.60 10.35 -0.24
CA PRO A 127 9.20 11.42 0.69
C PRO A 127 9.97 12.73 0.53
N ASP A 128 11.17 12.70 -0.04
CA ASP A 128 12.00 13.88 -0.32
C ASP A 128 11.67 14.56 -1.67
N GLY A 129 10.72 14.00 -2.43
CA GLY A 129 10.30 14.48 -3.75
C GLY A 129 11.15 13.95 -4.91
N ALA A 130 12.14 13.08 -4.68
CA ALA A 130 12.84 12.41 -5.76
C ALA A 130 11.91 11.40 -6.45
N SER A 131 12.08 11.18 -7.75
CA SER A 131 11.29 10.18 -8.48
C SER A 131 11.58 8.77 -7.95
N SER A 132 10.54 7.99 -7.69
CA SER A 132 10.67 6.59 -7.33
C SER A 132 10.77 5.72 -8.59
N PRO A 133 11.38 4.53 -8.48
CA PRO A 133 11.48 3.59 -9.61
C PRO A 133 10.10 3.15 -10.12
N PRO A 134 10.03 2.63 -11.36
CA PRO A 134 8.78 2.14 -11.93
C PRO A 134 8.06 1.15 -11.01
N ALA A 135 6.74 1.27 -10.96
CA ALA A 135 5.90 0.36 -10.20
C ALA A 135 6.04 -1.08 -10.72
N ALA A 136 6.20 -2.04 -9.80
CA ALA A 136 6.21 -3.45 -10.14
C ALA A 136 4.78 -4.02 -10.22
N ASP A 137 4.63 -5.20 -10.82
CA ASP A 137 3.38 -5.93 -10.80
C ASP A 137 3.13 -6.55 -9.43
N VAL A 138 1.90 -6.40 -8.92
CA VAL A 138 1.47 -7.13 -7.74
C VAL A 138 1.04 -8.52 -8.16
N LYS A 139 1.62 -9.56 -7.54
CA LYS A 139 1.16 -10.94 -7.70
C LYS A 139 0.68 -11.44 -6.35
N ILE A 140 -0.60 -11.75 -6.23
CA ILE A 140 -1.20 -12.20 -4.98
C ILE A 140 -1.92 -13.54 -5.17
N VAL A 141 -1.79 -14.41 -4.17
CA VAL A 141 -2.51 -15.68 -4.09
C VAL A 141 -3.43 -15.64 -2.89
N PHE A 142 -4.74 -15.69 -3.14
CA PHE A 142 -5.75 -15.78 -2.10
C PHE A 142 -6.05 -17.23 -1.77
N TYR A 143 -5.82 -17.61 -0.51
CA TYR A 143 -6.27 -18.86 0.09
C TYR A 143 -7.51 -18.60 0.96
N ARG A 144 -8.04 -19.67 1.56
CA ARG A 144 -9.24 -19.59 2.40
C ARG A 144 -9.07 -18.74 3.66
N THR A 145 -7.85 -18.70 4.21
CA THR A 145 -7.55 -18.08 5.52
C THR A 145 -6.41 -17.09 5.48
N HIS A 146 -5.73 -16.98 4.34
CA HIS A 146 -4.57 -16.12 4.18
C HIS A 146 -4.39 -15.71 2.73
N ALA A 147 -3.62 -14.67 2.49
CA ALA A 147 -3.09 -14.35 1.18
C ALA A 147 -1.59 -14.16 1.23
N VAL A 148 -0.94 -14.46 0.11
CA VAL A 148 0.50 -14.20 -0.08
C VAL A 148 0.64 -13.27 -1.25
N MET A 149 1.15 -12.07 -0.99
CA MET A 149 1.45 -11.07 -2.01
C MET A 149 2.95 -11.03 -2.26
N THR A 150 3.31 -10.83 -3.51
CA THR A 150 4.69 -10.65 -3.95
C THR A 150 4.81 -9.46 -4.88
N CYS A 151 5.84 -8.65 -4.66
CA CYS A 151 6.30 -7.58 -5.54
C CYS A 151 7.78 -7.83 -5.84
N PHE A 152 8.20 -7.68 -7.10
CA PHE A 152 9.57 -7.93 -7.51
C PHE A 152 10.09 -6.78 -8.37
N TRP A 153 11.25 -6.27 -8.00
CA TRP A 153 12.04 -5.33 -8.78
C TRP A 153 13.37 -5.97 -9.16
N ALA A 154 13.73 -5.89 -10.45
CA ALA A 154 15.00 -6.40 -10.94
C ALA A 154 16.18 -5.57 -10.41
N ASP A 155 15.95 -4.26 -10.25
CA ASP A 155 16.86 -3.29 -9.65
C ASP A 155 16.23 -2.79 -8.34
N ASP A 156 16.94 -2.90 -7.21
CA ASP A 156 16.43 -2.67 -5.87
C ASP A 156 16.11 -1.19 -5.75
N PRO A 157 14.81 -0.83 -5.62
CA PRO A 157 14.42 0.56 -5.61
C PRO A 157 14.92 1.30 -4.37
N THR A 158 15.35 0.59 -3.33
CA THR A 158 15.84 1.17 -2.08
C THR A 158 17.34 1.48 -2.08
N ASP A 159 18.07 1.05 -3.11
CA ASP A 159 19.50 1.34 -3.26
C ASP A 159 19.75 2.72 -3.93
N ASP A 160 18.70 3.41 -4.38
CA ASP A 160 18.81 4.73 -4.98
C ASP A 160 19.17 5.82 -3.95
N PRO A 161 20.06 6.79 -4.27
CA PRO A 161 20.51 7.82 -3.31
C PRO A 161 19.41 8.75 -2.76
N GLY A 162 18.23 8.76 -3.38
CA GLY A 162 17.04 9.50 -2.95
C GLY A 162 16.02 8.67 -2.18
N ALA A 163 16.21 7.34 -2.06
CA ALA A 163 15.42 6.56 -1.13
C ALA A 163 15.71 7.08 0.29
N PRO A 164 14.68 7.32 1.13
CA PRO A 164 14.92 7.66 2.52
C PRO A 164 15.80 6.53 3.07
N GLY A 165 17.00 6.89 3.54
CA GLY A 165 18.01 5.95 3.99
C GLY A 165 17.46 5.06 5.07
N GLY A 166 16.80 3.99 4.66
CA GLY A 166 16.28 2.97 5.53
C GLY A 166 17.47 2.37 6.24
N PRO A 167 17.34 2.00 7.52
CA PRO A 167 18.40 1.26 8.16
C PRO A 167 18.76 0.07 7.25
N PRO A 168 20.05 -0.24 7.04
CA PRO A 168 20.42 -1.47 6.36
C PRO A 168 19.69 -2.60 7.08
N LEU A 169 18.72 -3.20 6.42
CA LEU A 169 18.02 -4.34 6.98
C LEU A 169 19.03 -5.50 7.02
N PRO A 170 19.07 -6.24 8.13
CA PRO A 170 20.12 -7.21 8.42
C PRO A 170 20.25 -8.34 7.38
#